data_AF-A0AAE0N2M8-F1
#
_entry.id   AF-A0AAE0N2M8-F1
#
_cell.length_a   1.000
_cell.length_b   1.000
_cell.length_c   1.000
_cell.angle_alpha   90.00
_cell.angle_beta   90.00
_cell.angle_gamma   90.00
#
_symmetry.space_group_name_H-M   'P 1'
#
loop_
_entity.id
_entity.type
_entity.pdbx_description
1 polymer ?
#
loop_
_entity_poly.entity_id
_entity_poly.type
_entity_poly.pdbx_seq_one_letter_code
_entity_poly.pdbx_strand_id
1 'polypeptide(L)'
;MLQSSLWAAALFTGSAMAGPYPPDAVDKLAEASMSKLKDWLAKNPQLDCTVETASVRKEWSDLTETERKAYTSAVLCLMEKPGLMTAQAPGAKSRFDDYVAIHIQQTPRNHGSAFFLPWHRYYLWHYENALRTECGYTGFQPYWNWDRYAKDPVSSPLFNGNESSMGGNGAPSTYNGISIPGAPKPYDKIPAAGAGGCVTTGPFKNMSVNLGPLAPTLNIKANPRSDGLGYNPRCLRRDVNKNSAAVTTANYTLELITKNTNHYWFQTVMEGQFPQGKWGVHSGGHYTIGGDPGGDFYVSPGDPAFWLHHAMIDRVWWIWQLQDLNKRLAEISMTKTMNNFPPSANGTLDDLSGLGILAPDVKVRELMNSMGGLGGKFCFIYA
;
A
#
# COMPACT_ATOMS: atom_id res chain seq x y z
N MET A 1 -49.62 -15.02 -20.04
CA MET A 1 -48.51 -14.15 -20.50
C MET A 1 -47.72 -13.73 -19.28
N LEU A 2 -46.68 -14.50 -18.94
CA LEU A 2 -45.74 -14.18 -17.86
C LEU A 2 -44.36 -14.27 -18.50
N GLN A 3 -43.79 -13.11 -18.83
CA GLN A 3 -42.43 -13.00 -19.33
C GLN A 3 -41.47 -13.21 -18.17
N SER A 4 -40.79 -14.35 -18.18
CA SER A 4 -39.63 -14.66 -17.37
C SER A 4 -38.47 -13.73 -17.74
N SER A 5 -38.03 -12.93 -16.78
CA SER A 5 -36.85 -12.08 -16.93
C SER A 5 -35.59 -12.92 -16.69
N LEU A 6 -35.04 -13.47 -17.77
CA LEU A 6 -33.68 -14.03 -17.81
C LEU A 6 -32.67 -12.88 -17.66
N TRP A 7 -32.26 -12.58 -16.42
CA TRP A 7 -31.04 -11.81 -16.19
C TRP A 7 -29.86 -12.76 -16.23
N ALA A 8 -28.99 -12.51 -17.20
CA ALA A 8 -27.86 -13.31 -17.58
C ALA A 8 -26.88 -13.51 -16.40
N ALA A 9 -26.56 -14.77 -16.13
CA ALA A 9 -25.33 -15.13 -15.45
C ALA A 9 -24.15 -14.73 -16.35
N ALA A 10 -23.57 -13.55 -16.11
CA ALA A 10 -22.21 -13.24 -16.54
C ALA A 10 -21.25 -14.00 -15.63
N LEU A 11 -21.20 -15.33 -15.84
CA LEU A 11 -20.14 -16.18 -15.34
C LEU A 11 -18.80 -15.69 -15.90
N PHE A 12 -17.75 -15.88 -15.11
CA PHE A 12 -16.34 -15.60 -15.38
C PHE A 12 -15.82 -16.26 -16.66
N THR A 13 -16.25 -15.76 -17.81
CA THR A 13 -15.63 -15.99 -19.12
C THR A 13 -15.52 -14.65 -19.85
N GLY A 14 -15.09 -13.62 -19.12
CA GLY A 14 -14.34 -12.56 -19.76
C GLY A 14 -12.98 -13.17 -20.06
N SER A 15 -12.74 -13.53 -21.32
CA SER A 15 -11.41 -13.51 -21.89
C SER A 15 -10.86 -12.11 -21.64
N ALA A 16 -10.25 -11.91 -20.47
CA ALA A 16 -9.22 -10.91 -20.31
C ALA A 16 -8.32 -11.13 -21.52
N MET A 17 -8.27 -10.18 -22.45
CA MET A 17 -7.15 -10.13 -23.37
C MET A 17 -5.95 -10.24 -22.46
N ALA A 18 -5.25 -11.38 -22.50
CA ALA A 18 -4.17 -11.65 -21.58
C ALA A 18 -3.26 -10.44 -21.66
N GLY A 19 -3.23 -9.65 -20.58
CA GLY A 19 -2.33 -8.52 -20.50
C GLY A 19 -0.91 -9.02 -20.74
N PRO A 20 0.07 -8.13 -20.93
CA PRO A 20 1.46 -8.54 -21.12
C PRO A 20 2.01 -9.41 -19.98
N TYR A 21 1.31 -9.47 -18.84
CA TYR A 21 1.66 -10.26 -17.68
C TYR A 21 0.64 -11.40 -17.45
N PRO A 22 1.05 -12.67 -17.63
CA PRO A 22 0.18 -13.81 -17.31
C PRO A 22 -0.02 -13.94 -15.78
N PRO A 23 -1.12 -14.59 -15.33
CA PRO A 23 -1.36 -14.82 -13.91
C PRO A 23 -0.22 -15.61 -13.25
N ASP A 24 0.29 -15.08 -12.14
CA ASP A 24 1.33 -15.72 -11.34
C ASP A 24 0.75 -16.75 -10.34
N ALA A 25 1.61 -17.31 -9.47
CA ALA A 25 1.17 -18.31 -8.50
C ALA A 25 0.30 -17.74 -7.36
N VAL A 26 0.45 -16.46 -7.04
CA VAL A 26 -0.37 -15.73 -6.06
C VAL A 26 -1.73 -15.41 -6.65
N ASP A 27 -1.78 -15.01 -7.93
CA ASP A 27 -3.03 -14.78 -8.67
C ASP A 27 -3.88 -16.07 -8.72
N LYS A 28 -3.25 -17.21 -9.04
CA LYS A 28 -3.93 -18.52 -9.03
C LYS A 28 -4.44 -18.91 -7.64
N LEU A 29 -3.68 -18.59 -6.58
CA LEU A 29 -4.13 -18.83 -5.22
C LEU A 29 -5.32 -17.95 -4.86
N ALA A 30 -5.32 -16.68 -5.26
CA ALA A 30 -6.43 -15.76 -5.04
C ALA A 30 -7.71 -16.27 -5.72
N GLU A 31 -7.62 -16.62 -7.01
CA GLU A 31 -8.72 -17.17 -7.80
C GLU A 31 -9.29 -18.44 -7.15
N ALA A 32 -8.43 -19.40 -6.80
CA ALA A 32 -8.83 -20.64 -6.13
C ALA A 32 -9.47 -20.40 -4.75
N SER A 33 -9.19 -19.27 -4.11
CA SER A 33 -9.73 -18.91 -2.79
C SER A 33 -11.08 -18.22 -2.85
N MET A 34 -11.54 -17.79 -4.04
CA MET A 34 -12.83 -17.11 -4.19
C MET A 34 -14.03 -18.00 -3.84
N SER A 35 -13.94 -19.32 -4.04
CA SER A 35 -14.97 -20.27 -3.60
C SER A 35 -15.12 -20.25 -2.07
N LYS A 36 -14.01 -20.21 -1.33
CA LYS A 36 -14.01 -20.10 0.14
C LYS A 36 -14.69 -18.83 0.61
N LEU A 37 -14.46 -17.71 -0.08
CA LEU A 37 -15.13 -16.44 0.24
C LEU A 37 -16.64 -16.53 0.02
N LYS A 38 -17.08 -17.07 -1.11
CA LYS A 38 -18.51 -17.27 -1.41
C LYS A 38 -19.19 -18.16 -0.36
N ASP A 39 -18.57 -19.28 -0.01
CA ASP A 39 -19.06 -20.20 1.01
C ASP A 39 -19.15 -19.54 2.39
N TRP A 40 -18.18 -18.70 2.73
CA TRP A 40 -18.17 -17.95 3.99
C TRP A 40 -19.27 -16.88 4.02
N LEU A 41 -19.46 -16.12 2.94
CA LEU A 41 -20.51 -15.10 2.82
C LEU A 41 -21.91 -15.70 2.88
N ALA A 42 -22.12 -16.88 2.29
CA ALA A 42 -23.38 -17.60 2.38
C ALA A 42 -23.77 -17.94 3.83
N LYS A 43 -22.76 -18.16 4.70
CA LYS A 43 -22.96 -18.45 6.14
C LYS A 43 -22.92 -17.21 7.01
N ASN A 44 -22.30 -16.14 6.54
CA ASN A 44 -22.11 -14.88 7.26
C ASN A 44 -22.54 -13.71 6.37
N PRO A 45 -23.85 -13.49 6.14
CA PRO A 45 -24.32 -12.44 5.24
C PRO A 45 -23.87 -11.04 5.66
N GLN A 46 -23.41 -10.23 4.71
CA GLN A 46 -22.78 -8.91 4.95
C GLN A 46 -23.61 -7.77 4.35
N LEU A 47 -24.86 -7.64 4.81
CA LEU A 47 -25.85 -6.69 4.29
C LEU A 47 -25.88 -6.71 2.75
N ASP A 48 -25.60 -5.58 2.09
CA ASP A 48 -25.63 -5.41 0.63
C ASP A 48 -24.29 -5.78 -0.06
N CYS A 49 -23.29 -6.23 0.69
CA CYS A 49 -21.97 -6.56 0.17
C CYS A 49 -21.85 -8.04 -0.23
N THR A 50 -21.84 -8.30 -1.53
CA THR A 50 -21.63 -9.63 -2.12
C THR A 50 -20.41 -9.60 -3.05
N VAL A 51 -19.98 -10.76 -3.55
CA VAL A 51 -18.88 -10.83 -4.53
C VAL A 51 -19.25 -10.10 -5.83
N GLU A 52 -20.53 -10.07 -6.17
CA GLU A 52 -21.08 -9.45 -7.38
C GLU A 52 -21.26 -7.94 -7.24
N THR A 53 -21.51 -7.43 -6.02
CA THR A 53 -21.70 -6.00 -5.75
C THR A 53 -20.43 -5.31 -5.26
N ALA A 54 -19.45 -6.07 -4.75
CA ALA A 54 -18.19 -5.53 -4.27
C ALA A 54 -17.41 -4.82 -5.37
N SER A 55 -16.81 -3.69 -4.99
CA SER A 55 -15.86 -3.01 -5.84
C SER A 55 -14.62 -3.86 -6.08
N VAL A 56 -14.03 -3.73 -7.26
CA VAL A 56 -12.87 -4.54 -7.66
C VAL A 56 -11.63 -3.67 -7.76
N ARG A 57 -10.67 -3.90 -6.89
CA ARG A 57 -9.32 -3.31 -6.97
C ARG A 57 -8.47 -4.14 -7.93
N LYS A 58 -7.93 -3.49 -8.95
CA LYS A 58 -7.22 -4.13 -10.07
C LYS A 58 -5.73 -3.83 -10.05
N GLU A 59 -4.96 -4.70 -10.66
CA GLU A 59 -3.53 -4.47 -10.86
C GLU A 59 -3.33 -3.28 -11.82
N TRP A 60 -2.30 -2.46 -11.56
CA TRP A 60 -2.01 -1.24 -12.32
C TRP A 60 -1.88 -1.48 -13.83
N SER A 61 -1.16 -2.52 -14.24
CA SER A 61 -0.98 -2.86 -15.65
C SER A 61 -2.24 -3.41 -16.33
N ASP A 62 -3.23 -3.86 -15.56
CA ASP A 62 -4.52 -4.32 -16.07
C ASP A 62 -5.52 -3.17 -16.29
N LEU A 63 -5.22 -1.97 -15.75
CA LEU A 63 -5.91 -0.74 -16.12
C LEU A 63 -5.47 -0.24 -17.50
N THR A 64 -6.41 0.32 -18.25
CA THR A 64 -6.13 1.09 -19.47
C THR A 64 -5.36 2.36 -19.13
N GLU A 65 -4.63 2.93 -20.10
CA GLU A 65 -3.94 4.21 -19.87
C GLU A 65 -4.89 5.34 -19.46
N THR A 66 -6.13 5.34 -19.96
CA THR A 66 -7.16 6.32 -19.58
C THR A 66 -7.53 6.17 -18.10
N GLU A 67 -7.75 4.94 -17.62
CA GLU A 67 -8.04 4.68 -16.20
C GLU A 67 -6.87 5.08 -15.30
N ARG A 68 -5.62 4.79 -15.73
CA ARG A 68 -4.41 5.21 -15.01
C ARG A 68 -4.29 6.73 -14.93
N LYS A 69 -4.52 7.44 -16.04
CA LYS A 69 -4.52 8.91 -16.09
C LYS A 69 -5.64 9.51 -15.22
N ALA A 70 -6.80 8.87 -15.18
CA ALA A 70 -7.88 9.30 -14.29
C ALA A 70 -7.48 9.17 -12.81
N TYR A 71 -6.81 8.09 -12.44
CA TYR A 71 -6.27 7.94 -11.08
C TYR A 71 -5.20 9.00 -10.78
N THR A 72 -4.18 9.17 -11.63
CA THR A 72 -3.11 10.16 -11.38
C THR A 72 -3.63 11.58 -11.33
N SER A 73 -4.62 11.93 -12.16
CA SER A 73 -5.31 13.23 -12.12
C SER A 73 -6.02 13.45 -10.79
N ALA A 74 -6.66 12.42 -10.23
CA ALA A 74 -7.29 12.51 -8.92
C ALA A 74 -6.27 12.70 -7.78
N VAL A 75 -5.10 12.03 -7.86
CA VAL A 75 -4.01 12.24 -6.90
C VAL A 75 -3.48 13.68 -6.97
N LEU A 76 -3.23 14.19 -8.18
CA LEU A 76 -2.80 15.58 -8.37
C LEU A 76 -3.85 16.57 -7.85
N CYS A 77 -5.14 16.32 -8.08
CA CYS A 77 -6.21 17.11 -7.46
C CYS A 77 -6.11 17.12 -5.93
N LEU A 78 -5.84 15.97 -5.29
CA LEU A 78 -5.70 15.90 -3.83
C LEU A 78 -4.48 16.69 -3.31
N MET A 79 -3.44 16.84 -4.13
CA MET A 79 -2.28 17.70 -3.86
C MET A 79 -2.60 19.20 -4.02
N GLU A 80 -3.70 19.56 -4.69
CA GLU A 80 -4.15 20.95 -4.84
C GLU A 80 -5.19 21.37 -3.78
N LYS A 81 -5.92 20.41 -3.22
CA LYS A 81 -6.91 20.68 -2.16
C LYS A 81 -6.21 21.20 -0.89
N PRO A 82 -6.76 22.21 -0.19
CA PRO A 82 -6.17 22.73 1.04
C PRO A 82 -5.99 21.68 2.14
N GLY A 83 -4.84 21.66 2.79
CA GLY A 83 -4.59 20.80 3.95
C GLY A 83 -5.46 21.16 5.18
N LEU A 84 -5.83 20.15 5.95
CA LEU A 84 -6.60 20.27 7.20
C LEU A 84 -5.70 20.36 8.43
N MET A 85 -4.44 19.91 8.33
CA MET A 85 -3.52 19.79 9.46
C MET A 85 -2.49 20.91 9.55
N THR A 86 -2.62 22.01 8.79
CA THR A 86 -1.61 23.07 8.74
C THR A 86 -1.25 23.66 10.11
N ALA A 87 -2.17 23.61 11.09
CA ALA A 87 -1.88 24.03 12.45
C ALA A 87 -0.94 23.08 13.22
N GLN A 88 -1.15 21.76 13.12
CA GLN A 88 -0.35 20.73 13.81
C GLN A 88 0.90 20.34 13.00
N ALA A 89 0.82 20.44 11.68
CA ALA A 89 1.87 20.14 10.72
C ALA A 89 1.98 21.29 9.72
N PRO A 90 2.77 22.35 10.02
CA PRO A 90 2.92 23.51 9.13
C PRO A 90 3.40 23.19 7.71
N GLY A 91 4.07 22.04 7.53
CA GLY A 91 4.47 21.52 6.23
C GLY A 91 3.33 20.90 5.42
N ALA A 92 2.20 20.54 6.05
CA ALA A 92 1.04 20.02 5.33
C ALA A 92 0.31 21.17 4.61
N LYS A 93 0.55 21.29 3.30
CA LYS A 93 -0.03 22.34 2.44
C LYS A 93 -1.24 21.84 1.66
N SER A 94 -1.37 20.53 1.51
CA SER A 94 -2.42 19.89 0.73
C SER A 94 -3.16 18.80 1.48
N ARG A 95 -4.32 18.35 0.96
CA ARG A 95 -5.01 17.17 1.47
C ARG A 95 -4.13 15.93 1.39
N PHE A 96 -3.36 15.79 0.31
CA PHE A 96 -2.36 14.72 0.17
C PHE A 96 -1.31 14.78 1.30
N ASP A 97 -0.79 15.96 1.64
CA ASP A 97 0.19 16.10 2.72
C ASP A 97 -0.37 15.73 4.10
N ASP A 98 -1.67 15.91 4.35
CA ASP A 98 -2.25 15.52 5.64
C ASP A 98 -2.17 13.99 5.85
N TYR A 99 -2.33 13.19 4.78
CA TYR A 99 -2.10 11.74 4.86
C TYR A 99 -0.65 11.45 5.24
N VAL A 100 0.31 12.12 4.60
CA VAL A 100 1.74 12.01 4.94
C VAL A 100 1.99 12.41 6.40
N ALA A 101 1.39 13.50 6.89
CA ALA A 101 1.51 13.95 8.27
C ALA A 101 0.94 12.93 9.28
N ILE A 102 -0.23 12.35 8.99
CA ILE A 102 -0.84 11.29 9.80
C ILE A 102 0.08 10.07 9.87
N HIS A 103 0.66 9.66 8.75
CA HIS A 103 1.59 8.54 8.74
C HIS A 103 2.84 8.84 9.59
N ILE A 104 3.49 9.99 9.41
CA ILE A 104 4.63 10.43 10.23
C ILE A 104 4.29 10.35 11.73
N GLN A 105 3.14 10.91 12.13
CA GLN A 105 2.73 10.97 13.53
C GLN A 105 2.43 9.59 14.13
N GLN A 106 1.91 8.66 13.33
CA GLN A 106 1.45 7.36 13.81
C GLN A 106 2.36 6.19 13.46
N THR A 107 3.47 6.41 12.73
CA THR A 107 4.47 5.38 12.42
C THR A 107 4.87 4.54 13.64
N PRO A 108 5.22 5.11 14.82
CA PRO A 108 5.60 4.33 16.02
C PRO A 108 4.51 3.40 16.57
N ARG A 109 3.26 3.59 16.15
CA ARG A 109 2.11 2.79 16.56
C ARG A 109 1.71 1.75 15.51
N ASN A 110 1.95 2.00 14.22
CA ASN A 110 1.32 1.25 13.13
C ASN A 110 2.30 0.38 12.31
N HIS A 111 3.51 0.14 12.79
CA HIS A 111 4.48 -0.77 12.17
C HIS A 111 5.11 -1.63 13.25
N GLY A 112 5.45 -2.89 12.96
CA GLY A 112 5.95 -3.85 13.94
C GLY A 112 5.02 -4.00 15.15
N SER A 113 3.71 -3.83 14.93
CA SER A 113 2.70 -3.72 15.98
C SER A 113 1.41 -4.43 15.55
N ALA A 114 0.48 -4.59 16.48
CA ALA A 114 -0.83 -5.18 16.20
C ALA A 114 -1.67 -4.43 15.16
N PHE A 115 -1.35 -3.16 14.88
CA PHE A 115 -2.20 -2.29 14.07
C PHE A 115 -1.78 -2.20 12.61
N PHE A 116 -0.61 -2.74 12.23
CA PHE A 116 -0.03 -2.55 10.90
C PHE A 116 -1.00 -2.86 9.76
N LEU A 117 -1.48 -4.10 9.65
CA LEU A 117 -2.40 -4.51 8.59
C LEU A 117 -3.75 -3.77 8.63
N PRO A 118 -4.51 -3.76 9.75
CA PRO A 118 -5.82 -3.12 9.78
C PRO A 118 -5.75 -1.60 9.60
N TRP A 119 -4.73 -0.93 10.15
CA TRP A 119 -4.57 0.51 10.00
C TRP A 119 -4.27 0.89 8.55
N HIS A 120 -3.35 0.18 7.87
CA HIS A 120 -3.03 0.46 6.48
C HIS A 120 -4.22 0.18 5.53
N ARG A 121 -5.05 -0.84 5.82
CA ARG A 121 -6.32 -1.03 5.09
C ARG A 121 -7.25 0.18 5.26
N TYR A 122 -7.42 0.69 6.48
CA TYR A 122 -8.28 1.85 6.72
C TYR A 122 -7.72 3.11 6.08
N TYR A 123 -6.41 3.33 6.19
CA TYR A 123 -5.67 4.43 5.58
C TYR A 123 -5.84 4.44 4.06
N LEU A 124 -5.67 3.28 3.41
CA LEU A 124 -5.85 3.10 1.97
C LEU A 124 -7.29 3.33 1.53
N TRP A 125 -8.27 2.75 2.23
CA TRP A 125 -9.68 2.96 1.91
C TRP A 125 -10.09 4.42 2.09
N HIS A 126 -9.61 5.10 3.13
CA HIS A 126 -9.91 6.51 3.35
C HIS A 126 -9.28 7.40 2.27
N TYR A 127 -8.06 7.09 1.83
CA TYR A 127 -7.42 7.75 0.70
C TYR A 127 -8.22 7.54 -0.60
N GLU A 128 -8.61 6.31 -0.90
CA GLU A 128 -9.47 6.00 -2.05
C GLU A 128 -10.78 6.79 -1.99
N ASN A 129 -11.44 6.84 -0.83
CA ASN A 129 -12.67 7.60 -0.65
C ASN A 129 -12.46 9.11 -0.90
N ALA A 130 -11.35 9.69 -0.45
CA ALA A 130 -11.04 11.10 -0.73
C ALA A 130 -10.81 11.36 -2.22
N LEU A 131 -10.10 10.49 -2.93
CA LEU A 131 -9.96 10.59 -4.40
C LEU A 131 -11.33 10.59 -5.09
N ARG A 132 -12.25 9.72 -4.64
CA ARG A 132 -13.59 9.59 -5.23
C ARG A 132 -14.48 10.78 -4.90
N THR A 133 -14.52 11.19 -3.64
CA THR A 133 -15.51 12.16 -3.13
C THR A 133 -15.05 13.61 -3.22
N GLU A 134 -13.74 13.88 -3.15
CA GLU A 134 -13.19 15.25 -3.22
C GLU A 134 -12.66 15.60 -4.61
N CYS A 135 -12.27 14.58 -5.39
CA CYS A 135 -11.60 14.73 -6.70
C CYS A 135 -12.31 14.01 -7.85
N GLY A 136 -13.51 13.44 -7.62
CA GLY A 136 -14.35 12.88 -8.68
C GLY A 136 -13.81 11.62 -9.35
N TYR A 137 -12.86 10.92 -8.72
CA TYR A 137 -12.37 9.64 -9.25
C TYR A 137 -13.50 8.60 -9.25
N THR A 138 -13.73 7.94 -10.38
CA THR A 138 -14.81 6.94 -10.51
C THR A 138 -14.30 5.50 -10.39
N GLY A 139 -12.99 5.28 -10.53
CA GLY A 139 -12.35 3.98 -10.32
C GLY A 139 -12.07 3.67 -8.85
N PHE A 140 -11.49 2.51 -8.59
CA PHE A 140 -11.10 2.05 -7.25
C PHE A 140 -9.59 1.96 -7.12
N GLN A 141 -9.08 1.84 -5.90
CA GLN A 141 -7.65 1.86 -5.65
C GLN A 141 -6.93 0.75 -6.43
N PRO A 142 -6.00 1.08 -7.36
CA PRO A 142 -5.18 0.08 -8.01
C PRO A 142 -4.09 -0.44 -7.07
N TYR A 143 -3.64 -1.67 -7.34
CA TYR A 143 -2.50 -2.27 -6.66
C TYR A 143 -1.34 -2.52 -7.61
N TRP A 144 -0.14 -2.63 -7.04
CA TRP A 144 1.08 -2.95 -7.76
C TRP A 144 1.47 -4.41 -7.49
N ASN A 145 1.26 -5.30 -8.47
CA ASN A 145 1.82 -6.64 -8.38
C ASN A 145 3.34 -6.56 -8.60
N TRP A 146 4.11 -6.73 -7.53
CA TRP A 146 5.56 -6.59 -7.55
C TRP A 146 6.24 -7.55 -8.53
N ASP A 147 5.76 -8.80 -8.62
CA ASP A 147 6.40 -9.84 -9.42
C ASP A 147 6.46 -9.47 -10.90
N ARG A 148 5.38 -8.86 -11.42
CA ARG A 148 5.27 -8.42 -12.81
C ARG A 148 6.43 -7.52 -13.23
N TYR A 149 6.98 -6.74 -12.30
CA TYR A 149 8.01 -5.74 -12.58
C TYR A 149 9.36 -6.03 -11.91
N ALA A 150 9.48 -7.09 -11.10
CA ALA A 150 10.65 -7.32 -10.24
C ALA A 150 11.99 -7.37 -10.99
N LYS A 151 12.00 -7.87 -12.23
CA LYS A 151 13.21 -7.97 -13.06
C LYS A 151 13.67 -6.63 -13.65
N ASP A 152 12.72 -5.77 -13.99
CA ASP A 152 12.97 -4.45 -14.57
C ASP A 152 11.91 -3.44 -14.10
N PRO A 153 12.02 -2.96 -12.84
CA PRO A 153 11.02 -2.07 -12.28
C PRO A 153 11.01 -0.70 -12.97
N VAL A 154 12.14 -0.27 -13.54
CA VAL A 154 12.27 1.04 -14.21
C VAL A 154 11.39 1.12 -15.45
N SER A 155 11.37 0.06 -16.28
CA SER A 155 10.56 0.03 -17.50
C SER A 155 9.09 -0.32 -17.26
N SER A 156 8.68 -0.54 -16.01
CA SER A 156 7.32 -0.95 -15.68
C SER A 156 6.29 0.12 -16.06
N PRO A 157 5.02 -0.26 -16.31
CA PRO A 157 3.93 0.69 -16.48
C PRO A 157 3.74 1.66 -15.30
N LEU A 158 4.33 1.34 -14.13
CA LEU A 158 4.28 2.17 -12.94
C LEU A 158 5.37 3.25 -12.93
N PHE A 159 6.57 2.97 -13.47
CA PHE A 159 7.75 3.82 -13.35
C PHE A 159 8.42 4.23 -14.67
N ASN A 160 7.83 3.89 -15.82
CA ASN A 160 8.39 4.23 -17.14
C ASN A 160 8.39 5.74 -17.47
N GLY A 161 7.78 6.59 -16.62
CA GLY A 161 7.79 8.04 -16.77
C GLY A 161 6.86 8.61 -17.84
N ASN A 162 5.99 7.80 -18.45
CA ASN A 162 4.96 8.32 -19.35
C ASN A 162 3.82 9.00 -18.55
N GLU A 163 2.88 9.63 -19.25
CA GLU A 163 1.74 10.34 -18.65
C GLU A 163 0.72 9.43 -17.94
N SER A 164 0.79 8.11 -18.11
CA SER A 164 -0.06 7.11 -17.44
C SER A 164 0.67 6.33 -16.35
N SER A 165 1.84 6.82 -15.88
CA SER A 165 2.66 6.21 -14.83
C SER A 165 2.58 6.99 -13.51
N MET A 166 3.22 6.49 -12.44
CA MET A 166 3.46 7.25 -11.21
C MET A 166 4.66 8.19 -11.32
N GLY A 167 5.05 8.59 -12.53
CA GLY A 167 6.29 9.29 -12.82
C GLY A 167 7.42 8.33 -13.16
N GLY A 168 8.59 8.89 -13.44
CA GLY A 168 9.77 8.12 -13.82
C GLY A 168 10.65 7.68 -12.66
N ASN A 169 11.82 7.15 -13.02
CA ASN A 169 12.98 7.10 -12.15
C ASN A 169 13.52 8.54 -11.89
N GLY A 170 14.33 8.70 -10.85
CA GLY A 170 15.03 9.95 -10.59
C GLY A 170 16.19 10.18 -11.56
N ALA A 171 16.63 11.43 -11.67
CA ALA A 171 17.87 11.75 -12.36
C ALA A 171 19.06 10.95 -11.77
N PRO A 172 20.08 10.62 -12.58
CA PRO A 172 21.26 9.90 -12.12
C PRO A 172 21.88 10.54 -10.88
N SER A 173 22.23 9.71 -9.90
CA SER A 173 22.88 10.14 -8.66
C SER A 173 23.77 9.01 -8.14
N THR A 174 24.72 9.36 -7.27
CA THR A 174 25.62 8.40 -6.63
C THR A 174 25.50 8.53 -5.13
N TYR A 175 25.12 7.43 -4.48
CA TYR A 175 25.05 7.31 -3.02
C TYR A 175 25.38 5.87 -2.59
N ASN A 176 25.58 5.66 -1.30
CA ASN A 176 26.11 4.41 -0.75
C ASN A 176 25.09 3.25 -0.68
N GLY A 177 23.92 3.39 -1.30
CA GLY A 177 22.79 2.48 -1.11
C GLY A 177 22.00 2.75 0.18
N ILE A 178 20.96 1.96 0.39
CA ILE A 178 20.01 2.11 1.50
C ILE A 178 20.49 1.23 2.64
N SER A 179 20.73 1.82 3.81
CA SER A 179 21.11 1.05 5.00
C SER A 179 19.88 0.39 5.63
N ILE A 180 20.00 -0.86 6.04
CA ILE A 180 18.94 -1.64 6.70
C ILE A 180 19.37 -1.94 8.14
N PRO A 181 19.00 -1.09 9.11
CA PRO A 181 19.36 -1.30 10.51
C PRO A 181 18.86 -2.64 11.02
N GLY A 182 19.70 -3.34 11.78
CA GLY A 182 19.36 -4.62 12.38
C GLY A 182 19.55 -5.84 11.46
N ALA A 183 19.90 -5.65 10.19
CA ALA A 183 20.29 -6.75 9.30
C ALA A 183 21.79 -7.06 9.35
N PRO A 184 22.21 -8.33 9.16
CA PRO A 184 23.61 -8.70 9.08
C PRO A 184 24.19 -8.44 7.69
N LYS A 185 25.51 -8.25 7.57
CA LYS A 185 26.20 -8.22 6.28
C LYS A 185 26.00 -9.53 5.51
N PRO A 186 25.81 -9.51 4.17
CA PRO A 186 25.76 -8.32 3.29
C PRO A 186 24.36 -7.69 3.14
N TYR A 187 23.36 -8.14 3.93
CA TYR A 187 21.96 -7.71 3.84
C TYR A 187 21.65 -6.43 4.63
N ASP A 188 22.64 -5.87 5.33
CA ASP A 188 22.59 -4.59 6.04
C ASP A 188 22.54 -3.38 5.08
N LYS A 189 22.62 -3.63 3.77
CA LYS A 189 22.63 -2.60 2.75
C LYS A 189 22.01 -3.07 1.44
N ILE A 190 21.07 -2.31 0.91
CA ILE A 190 20.56 -2.45 -0.45
C ILE A 190 21.43 -1.58 -1.37
N PRO A 191 22.10 -2.14 -2.40
CA PRO A 191 22.89 -1.34 -3.33
C PRO A 191 22.02 -0.34 -4.10
N ALA A 192 22.57 0.85 -4.36
CA ALA A 192 21.95 1.84 -5.25
C ALA A 192 21.74 1.28 -6.67
N ALA A 193 20.70 1.75 -7.37
CA ALA A 193 20.37 1.31 -8.72
C ALA A 193 20.72 2.34 -9.82
N GLY A 194 21.50 3.36 -9.48
CA GLY A 194 22.07 4.33 -10.43
C GLY A 194 21.31 5.66 -10.55
N ALA A 195 20.27 5.86 -9.74
CA ALA A 195 19.52 7.11 -9.63
C ALA A 195 19.50 7.63 -8.18
N GLY A 196 18.57 8.51 -7.85
CA GLY A 196 18.44 9.18 -6.56
C GLY A 196 18.22 10.71 -6.68
N GLY A 197 18.28 11.26 -7.88
CA GLY A 197 17.92 12.65 -8.17
C GLY A 197 16.41 12.87 -8.29
N CYS A 198 16.01 14.09 -8.67
CA CYS A 198 14.61 14.44 -8.88
C CYS A 198 13.99 13.61 -10.03
N VAL A 199 12.73 13.21 -9.88
CA VAL A 199 11.92 12.69 -10.99
C VAL A 199 11.65 13.82 -11.98
N THR A 200 11.91 13.59 -13.26
CA THR A 200 11.81 14.63 -14.31
C THR A 200 10.71 14.35 -15.35
N THR A 201 10.06 13.18 -15.29
CA THR A 201 9.07 12.72 -16.26
C THR A 201 7.77 12.25 -15.59
N GLY A 202 6.69 12.21 -16.38
CA GLY A 202 5.36 11.81 -15.97
C GLY A 202 4.60 12.84 -15.14
N PRO A 203 3.40 12.48 -14.64
CA PRO A 203 2.44 13.42 -14.07
C PRO A 203 2.95 14.15 -12.81
N PHE A 204 3.84 13.51 -12.06
CA PHE A 204 4.31 13.98 -10.76
C PHE A 204 5.66 14.71 -10.81
N LYS A 205 6.23 14.98 -11.99
CA LYS A 205 7.55 15.64 -12.12
C LYS A 205 7.64 17.01 -11.42
N ASN A 206 6.51 17.71 -11.28
CA ASN A 206 6.42 19.03 -10.63
C ASN A 206 5.87 18.96 -9.21
N MET A 207 5.62 17.76 -8.66
CA MET A 207 5.11 17.65 -7.30
C MET A 207 6.16 18.13 -6.28
N SER A 208 5.69 18.72 -5.18
CA SER A 208 6.53 19.11 -4.06
C SER A 208 6.33 18.15 -2.89
N VAL A 209 7.42 17.56 -2.42
CA VAL A 209 7.49 16.83 -1.16
C VAL A 209 7.68 17.86 -0.05
N ASN A 210 6.63 18.11 0.74
CA ASN A 210 6.62 19.24 1.69
C ASN A 210 7.04 18.86 3.12
N LEU A 211 6.88 17.60 3.50
CA LEU A 211 7.15 17.08 4.84
C LEU A 211 8.45 16.26 4.87
N GLY A 212 8.91 15.96 6.08
CA GLY A 212 10.15 15.22 6.32
C GLY A 212 11.40 15.94 5.82
N PRO A 213 12.52 15.21 5.69
CA PRO A 213 12.69 13.79 6.05
C PRO A 213 12.78 13.55 7.56
N LEU A 214 12.63 12.30 7.99
CA LEU A 214 12.97 11.81 9.35
C LEU A 214 14.01 10.69 9.32
N ALA A 215 13.97 9.80 8.33
CA ALA A 215 14.90 8.70 8.15
C ALA A 215 15.38 8.66 6.68
N PRO A 216 16.10 9.69 6.22
CA PRO A 216 16.46 9.82 4.81
C PRO A 216 17.48 8.76 4.38
N THR A 217 17.30 8.21 3.18
CA THR A 217 18.26 7.29 2.53
C THR A 217 19.28 8.02 1.65
N LEU A 218 18.99 9.28 1.32
CA LEU A 218 19.80 10.18 0.51
C LEU A 218 20.33 11.34 1.35
N ASN A 219 21.43 11.96 0.91
CA ASN A 219 21.91 13.19 1.53
C ASN A 219 21.04 14.38 1.11
N ILE A 220 20.06 14.71 1.94
CA ILE A 220 19.06 15.75 1.67
C ILE A 220 18.92 16.69 2.85
N LYS A 221 18.45 17.91 2.59
CA LYS A 221 18.28 18.94 3.62
C LYS A 221 17.32 18.45 4.71
N ALA A 222 17.79 18.47 5.95
CA ALA A 222 16.98 18.14 7.13
C ALA A 222 15.77 19.07 7.25
N ASN A 223 14.66 18.54 7.79
CA ASN A 223 13.48 19.34 8.06
C ASN A 223 13.81 20.40 9.14
N PRO A 224 13.26 21.64 9.04
CA PRO A 224 13.44 22.65 10.08
C PRO A 224 12.85 22.26 11.44
N ARG A 225 11.96 21.26 11.51
CA ARG A 225 11.47 20.65 12.74
C ARG A 225 11.95 19.21 12.86
N SER A 226 12.36 18.81 14.06
CA SER A 226 12.85 17.46 14.35
C SER A 226 11.77 16.37 14.24
N ASP A 227 10.49 16.74 14.31
CA ASP A 227 9.36 15.84 14.07
C ASP A 227 9.04 15.65 12.58
N GLY A 228 9.77 16.32 11.68
CA GLY A 228 9.56 16.28 10.24
C GLY A 228 8.27 16.92 9.75
N LEU A 229 7.51 17.62 10.61
CA LEU A 229 6.24 18.24 10.26
C LEU A 229 6.38 19.69 9.77
N GLY A 230 7.60 20.21 9.70
CA GLY A 230 7.89 21.55 9.18
C GLY A 230 7.82 21.61 7.66
N TYR A 231 7.60 22.81 7.12
CA TYR A 231 7.58 23.02 5.68
C TYR A 231 9.00 22.94 5.10
N ASN A 232 9.25 21.90 4.29
CA ASN A 232 10.54 21.59 3.67
C ASN A 232 10.36 21.17 2.19
N PRO A 233 9.86 22.07 1.33
CA PRO A 233 9.53 21.75 -0.05
C PRO A 233 10.76 21.36 -0.86
N ARG A 234 10.64 20.25 -1.61
CA ARG A 234 11.66 19.74 -2.52
C ARG A 234 11.01 18.82 -3.56
N CYS A 235 11.75 18.50 -4.63
CA CYS A 235 11.27 17.59 -5.66
C CYS A 235 11.07 16.17 -5.11
N LEU A 236 10.15 15.41 -5.72
CA LEU A 236 10.14 13.95 -5.61
C LEU A 236 11.43 13.37 -6.16
N ARG A 237 12.10 12.47 -5.42
CA ARG A 237 13.30 11.77 -5.87
C ARG A 237 13.10 10.27 -5.82
N ARG A 238 13.65 9.55 -6.80
CA ARG A 238 13.60 8.08 -6.82
C ARG A 238 14.94 7.49 -7.22
N ASP A 239 15.17 6.29 -6.71
CA ASP A 239 16.15 5.34 -7.23
C ASP A 239 15.40 4.03 -7.40
N VAL A 240 14.67 3.88 -8.51
CA VAL A 240 13.81 2.71 -8.74
C VAL A 240 14.68 1.44 -8.75
N ASN A 241 14.62 0.69 -7.65
CA ASN A 241 15.70 -0.18 -7.23
C ASN A 241 15.42 -1.66 -7.53
N LYS A 242 16.03 -2.17 -8.61
CA LYS A 242 15.95 -3.60 -8.97
C LYS A 242 16.51 -4.55 -7.92
N ASN A 243 17.47 -4.11 -7.08
CA ASN A 243 18.05 -4.96 -6.05
C ASN A 243 17.04 -5.19 -4.92
N SER A 244 16.26 -4.16 -4.58
CA SER A 244 15.13 -4.30 -3.65
C SER A 244 13.99 -5.11 -4.27
N ALA A 245 13.67 -4.88 -5.54
CA ALA A 245 12.58 -5.59 -6.23
C ALA A 245 12.81 -7.10 -6.34
N ALA A 246 14.07 -7.55 -6.24
CA ALA A 246 14.43 -8.96 -6.28
C ALA A 246 13.83 -9.81 -5.13
N VAL A 247 13.41 -9.18 -4.01
CA VAL A 247 12.82 -9.89 -2.86
C VAL A 247 11.29 -9.86 -2.84
N THR A 248 10.65 -9.31 -3.88
CA THR A 248 9.19 -9.15 -3.96
C THR A 248 8.56 -10.03 -5.05
N THR A 249 9.23 -11.09 -5.49
CA THR A 249 8.69 -12.01 -6.50
C THR A 249 7.50 -12.84 -5.97
N ALA A 250 6.76 -13.46 -6.88
CA ALA A 250 5.61 -14.28 -6.57
C ALA A 250 5.97 -15.47 -5.67
N ASN A 251 7.20 -16.01 -5.76
CA ASN A 251 7.64 -17.08 -4.87
C ASN A 251 7.71 -16.61 -3.41
N TYR A 252 8.34 -15.46 -3.14
CA TYR A 252 8.39 -14.91 -1.78
C TYR A 252 6.99 -14.60 -1.24
N THR A 253 6.13 -14.05 -2.09
CA THR A 253 4.75 -13.68 -1.73
C THR A 253 3.88 -14.92 -1.47
N LEU A 254 4.01 -15.97 -2.30
CA LEU A 254 3.29 -17.23 -2.11
C LEU A 254 3.74 -17.94 -0.84
N GLU A 255 5.06 -18.00 -0.59
CA GLU A 255 5.59 -18.57 0.66
C GLU A 255 5.12 -17.80 1.89
N LEU A 256 5.09 -16.47 1.82
CA LEU A 256 4.54 -15.63 2.87
C LEU A 256 3.09 -16.02 3.20
N ILE A 257 2.24 -16.22 2.19
CA ILE A 257 0.82 -16.58 2.39
C ILE A 257 0.67 -18.02 2.92
N THR A 258 1.41 -18.97 2.32
CA THR A 258 1.14 -20.40 2.50
C THR A 258 1.88 -21.03 3.68
N LYS A 259 3.06 -20.51 4.07
CA LYS A 259 3.86 -21.06 5.17
C LYS A 259 3.57 -20.43 6.53
N ASN A 260 2.90 -19.29 6.59
CA ASN A 260 2.61 -18.60 7.85
C ASN A 260 1.14 -18.75 8.19
N THR A 261 0.78 -19.57 9.19
CA THR A 261 -0.61 -19.93 9.50
C THR A 261 -1.24 -19.14 10.66
N ASN A 262 -0.51 -18.16 11.19
CA ASN A 262 -0.95 -17.26 12.25
C ASN A 262 -0.53 -15.82 11.93
N HIS A 263 -1.23 -14.86 12.53
CA HIS A 263 -1.07 -13.43 12.26
C HIS A 263 0.36 -12.94 12.58
N TYR A 264 0.94 -13.44 13.68
CA TYR A 264 2.27 -13.02 14.13
C TYR A 264 3.35 -13.28 13.08
N TRP A 265 3.46 -14.53 12.60
CA TRP A 265 4.47 -14.88 11.62
C TRP A 265 4.17 -14.33 10.24
N PHE A 266 2.90 -14.25 9.85
CA PHE A 266 2.50 -13.63 8.59
C PHE A 266 2.98 -12.17 8.53
N GLN A 267 2.64 -11.38 9.55
CA GLN A 267 3.06 -9.99 9.60
C GLN A 267 4.58 -9.83 9.74
N THR A 268 5.22 -10.62 10.62
CA THR A 268 6.68 -10.57 10.82
C THR A 268 7.46 -10.82 9.53
N VAL A 269 7.05 -11.83 8.74
CA VAL A 269 7.70 -12.16 7.47
C VAL A 269 7.40 -11.11 6.39
N MET A 270 6.18 -10.54 6.41
CA MET A 270 5.78 -9.47 5.49
C MET A 270 6.59 -8.19 5.69
N GLU A 271 6.65 -7.69 6.93
CA GLU A 271 7.35 -6.45 7.30
C GLU A 271 8.88 -6.59 7.16
N GLY A 272 9.42 -7.74 7.56
CA GLY A 272 10.83 -8.07 7.44
C GLY A 272 11.39 -8.78 8.67
N GLN A 273 12.24 -9.78 8.42
CA GLN A 273 13.04 -10.49 9.43
C GLN A 273 14.48 -10.00 9.32
N PHE A 274 14.70 -8.71 9.63
CA PHE A 274 15.99 -8.05 9.40
C PHE A 274 17.16 -8.78 10.07
N PRO A 275 17.09 -9.23 11.34
CA PRO A 275 18.19 -9.98 11.97
C PRO A 275 18.58 -11.27 11.23
N GLN A 276 17.68 -11.82 10.41
CA GLN A 276 17.90 -12.99 9.57
C GLN A 276 18.31 -12.64 8.12
N GLY A 277 18.54 -11.36 7.83
CA GLY A 277 18.90 -10.88 6.49
C GLY A 277 17.75 -10.92 5.47
N LYS A 278 16.50 -11.01 5.93
CA LYS A 278 15.32 -11.07 5.06
C LYS A 278 14.53 -9.76 5.15
N TRP A 279 14.46 -9.01 4.07
CA TRP A 279 13.81 -7.69 4.08
C TRP A 279 12.28 -7.75 4.10
N GLY A 280 11.67 -8.83 3.61
CA GLY A 280 10.21 -8.93 3.48
C GLY A 280 9.66 -8.14 2.29
N VAL A 281 8.44 -8.46 1.88
CA VAL A 281 7.81 -7.84 0.69
C VAL A 281 7.38 -6.40 0.93
N HIS A 282 7.11 -6.02 2.19
CA HIS A 282 6.81 -4.63 2.57
C HIS A 282 8.04 -3.74 2.39
N SER A 283 9.14 -4.05 3.08
CA SER A 283 10.38 -3.27 2.92
C SER A 283 10.93 -3.35 1.50
N GLY A 284 10.85 -4.53 0.86
CA GLY A 284 11.25 -4.71 -0.53
C GLY A 284 10.47 -3.81 -1.51
N GLY A 285 9.15 -3.69 -1.34
CA GLY A 285 8.31 -2.82 -2.15
C GLY A 285 8.62 -1.33 -1.94
N HIS A 286 8.74 -0.88 -0.69
CA HIS A 286 9.15 0.48 -0.35
C HIS A 286 10.51 0.85 -0.96
N TYR A 287 11.53 0.04 -0.71
CA TYR A 287 12.89 0.36 -1.20
C TYR A 287 13.09 0.10 -2.69
N THR A 288 12.13 -0.54 -3.37
CA THR A 288 12.07 -0.54 -4.84
C THR A 288 11.69 0.83 -5.39
N ILE A 289 10.92 1.64 -4.66
CA ILE A 289 10.70 3.06 -5.01
C ILE A 289 11.98 3.85 -4.71
N GLY A 290 12.51 3.64 -3.50
CA GLY A 290 13.74 4.28 -3.02
C GLY A 290 13.64 5.80 -2.97
N GLY A 291 14.79 6.47 -2.97
CA GLY A 291 14.87 7.94 -3.01
C GLY A 291 14.17 8.64 -1.84
N ASP A 292 13.49 9.75 -2.14
CA ASP A 292 12.87 10.66 -1.18
C ASP A 292 11.50 11.14 -1.68
N PRO A 293 10.40 10.82 -0.97
CA PRO A 293 10.37 10.20 0.36
C PRO A 293 10.18 8.68 0.33
N GLY A 294 10.18 8.02 -0.84
CA GLY A 294 9.87 6.58 -0.96
C GLY A 294 10.77 5.67 -0.13
N GLY A 295 12.03 6.06 0.09
CA GLY A 295 12.97 5.36 0.98
C GLY A 295 12.92 5.80 2.45
N ASP A 296 12.17 6.83 2.81
CA ASP A 296 12.03 7.28 4.21
C ASP A 296 10.86 6.57 4.87
N PHE A 297 11.17 5.76 5.90
CA PHE A 297 10.19 4.94 6.60
C PHE A 297 8.98 5.71 7.15
N TYR A 298 9.16 6.97 7.58
CA TYR A 298 8.08 7.79 8.13
C TYR A 298 7.29 8.54 7.06
N VAL A 299 7.96 8.91 5.98
CA VAL A 299 7.46 9.88 4.99
C VAL A 299 7.07 9.20 3.68
N SER A 300 7.20 7.87 3.60
CA SER A 300 6.96 7.08 2.38
C SER A 300 5.61 7.32 1.67
N PRO A 301 4.48 7.68 2.33
CA PRO A 301 3.25 8.03 1.61
C PRO A 301 3.34 9.29 0.77
N GLY A 302 4.39 10.09 0.96
CA GLY A 302 4.67 11.25 0.14
C GLY A 302 5.08 10.89 -1.29
N ASP A 303 5.43 9.63 -1.56
CA ASP A 303 5.54 9.10 -2.92
C ASP A 303 4.18 8.51 -3.36
N PRO A 304 3.59 8.95 -4.49
CA PRO A 304 2.31 8.44 -4.99
C PRO A 304 2.25 6.92 -5.21
N ALA A 305 3.39 6.26 -5.41
CA ALA A 305 3.46 4.81 -5.57
C ALA A 305 3.22 4.03 -4.25
N PHE A 306 3.32 4.69 -3.09
CA PHE A 306 2.98 4.11 -1.77
C PHE A 306 1.60 3.45 -1.77
N TRP A 307 0.61 4.13 -2.34
CA TRP A 307 -0.78 3.71 -2.28
C TRP A 307 -1.02 2.41 -3.07
N LEU A 308 -0.31 2.22 -4.18
CA LEU A 308 -0.36 0.99 -4.97
C LEU A 308 0.42 -0.14 -4.31
N HIS A 309 1.54 0.18 -3.66
CA HIS A 309 2.29 -0.77 -2.85
C HIS A 309 1.43 -1.31 -1.69
N HIS A 310 0.81 -0.43 -0.92
CA HIS A 310 -0.02 -0.81 0.23
C HIS A 310 -1.34 -1.48 -0.17
N ALA A 311 -1.87 -1.19 -1.37
CA ALA A 311 -2.95 -1.98 -1.94
C ALA A 311 -2.53 -3.43 -2.24
N MET A 312 -1.27 -3.66 -2.65
CA MET A 312 -0.74 -5.02 -2.79
C MET A 312 -0.48 -5.69 -1.44
N ILE A 313 -0.02 -4.94 -0.42
CA ILE A 313 0.08 -5.44 0.95
C ILE A 313 -1.29 -5.92 1.46
N ASP A 314 -2.33 -5.09 1.26
CA ASP A 314 -3.68 -5.42 1.65
C ASP A 314 -4.26 -6.61 0.85
N ARG A 315 -3.94 -6.70 -0.45
CA ARG A 315 -4.27 -7.87 -1.28
C ARG A 315 -3.66 -9.15 -0.74
N VAL A 316 -2.36 -9.14 -0.39
CA VAL A 316 -1.66 -10.31 0.15
C VAL A 316 -2.26 -10.72 1.50
N TRP A 317 -2.60 -9.76 2.35
CA TRP A 317 -3.33 -10.03 3.60
C TRP A 317 -4.72 -10.59 3.35
N TRP A 318 -5.47 -10.03 2.41
CA TRP A 318 -6.79 -10.54 2.02
C TRP A 318 -6.72 -12.00 1.56
N ILE A 319 -5.80 -12.35 0.63
CA ILE A 319 -5.61 -13.75 0.17
C ILE A 319 -5.23 -14.65 1.35
N TRP A 320 -4.38 -14.18 2.26
CA TRP A 320 -4.05 -14.91 3.48
C TRP A 320 -5.30 -15.15 4.35
N GLN A 321 -6.14 -14.14 4.58
CA GLN A 321 -7.38 -14.30 5.33
C GLN A 321 -8.33 -15.32 4.66
N LEU A 322 -8.42 -15.31 3.32
CA LEU A 322 -9.26 -16.25 2.56
C LEU A 322 -8.89 -17.73 2.79
N GLN A 323 -7.67 -18.05 3.25
CA GLN A 323 -7.29 -19.44 3.48
C GLN A 323 -8.01 -20.07 4.67
N ASP A 324 -8.45 -19.27 5.63
CA ASP A 324 -9.24 -19.67 6.80
C ASP A 324 -9.95 -18.45 7.40
N LEU A 325 -11.05 -18.01 6.77
CA LEU A 325 -11.74 -16.75 7.11
C LEU A 325 -12.22 -16.71 8.57
N ASN A 326 -12.79 -17.81 9.07
CA ASN A 326 -13.35 -17.85 10.43
C ASN A 326 -12.28 -17.57 11.49
N LYS A 327 -11.07 -18.11 11.30
CA LYS A 327 -9.94 -17.86 12.20
C LYS A 327 -9.31 -16.50 11.92
N ARG A 328 -8.94 -16.23 10.66
CA ARG A 328 -8.03 -15.15 10.28
C ARG A 328 -8.67 -13.76 10.23
N LEU A 329 -10.00 -13.66 10.19
CA LEU A 329 -10.71 -12.41 10.42
C LEU A 329 -10.79 -12.03 11.91
N ALA A 330 -10.63 -13.01 12.80
CA ALA A 330 -10.69 -12.83 14.25
C ALA A 330 -9.30 -12.87 14.93
N GLU A 331 -8.23 -12.93 14.14
CA GLU A 331 -6.87 -13.07 14.65
C GLU A 331 -6.08 -11.76 14.56
N ILE A 332 -5.52 -11.35 15.69
CA ILE A 332 -4.58 -10.24 15.82
C ILE A 332 -3.48 -10.66 16.81
N SER A 333 -2.27 -10.16 16.62
CA SER A 333 -1.12 -10.46 17.48
C SER A 333 -0.20 -9.26 17.59
N MET A 334 0.89 -9.38 18.35
CA MET A 334 1.84 -8.30 18.67
C MET A 334 1.29 -7.26 19.65
N THR A 335 2.16 -6.31 20.01
CA THR A 335 1.90 -5.25 21.00
C THR A 335 1.41 -3.97 20.35
N LYS A 336 0.94 -3.02 21.15
CA LYS A 336 0.38 -1.74 20.68
C LYS A 336 1.43 -0.72 20.23
N THR A 337 2.70 -0.99 20.51
CA THR A 337 3.85 -0.15 20.16
C THR A 337 4.77 -0.90 19.21
N MET A 338 5.40 -0.17 18.29
CA MET A 338 6.34 -0.70 17.31
C MET A 338 7.45 -1.49 17.99
N ASN A 339 7.61 -2.74 17.57
CA ASN A 339 8.59 -3.68 18.09
C ASN A 339 8.56 -3.80 19.63
N ASN A 340 7.38 -3.56 20.22
CA ASN A 340 7.19 -3.48 21.66
C ASN A 340 8.09 -2.45 22.37
N PHE A 341 8.35 -1.30 21.72
CA PHE A 341 9.18 -0.23 22.26
C PHE A 341 8.45 1.13 22.26
N PRO A 342 8.17 1.72 23.44
CA PRO A 342 8.32 1.12 24.78
C PRO A 342 7.38 -0.08 24.96
N PRO A 343 7.63 -0.99 25.93
CA PRO A 343 6.76 -2.13 26.16
C PRO A 343 5.30 -1.73 26.36
N SER A 344 4.38 -2.45 25.72
CA SER A 344 2.95 -2.22 25.82
C SER A 344 2.18 -3.53 25.89
N ALA A 345 0.88 -3.44 26.23
CA ALA A 345 0.00 -4.59 26.19
C ALA A 345 -0.11 -5.16 24.75
N ASN A 346 -0.53 -6.42 24.65
CA ASN A 346 -0.91 -7.00 23.37
C ASN A 346 -2.07 -6.19 22.76
N GLY A 347 -2.05 -6.04 21.45
CA GLY A 347 -3.18 -5.50 20.72
C GLY A 347 -4.35 -6.47 20.69
N THR A 348 -5.55 -5.92 20.58
CA THR A 348 -6.81 -6.64 20.60
C THR A 348 -7.75 -6.08 19.52
N LEU A 349 -8.76 -6.86 19.17
CA LEU A 349 -9.79 -6.44 18.21
C LEU A 349 -10.69 -5.30 18.72
N ASP A 350 -10.66 -5.00 20.02
CA ASP A 350 -11.41 -3.90 20.64
C ASP A 350 -10.60 -2.62 20.80
N ASP A 351 -9.30 -2.65 20.51
CA ASP A 351 -8.50 -1.44 20.45
C ASP A 351 -8.99 -0.52 19.34
N LEU A 352 -8.84 0.77 19.58
CA LEU A 352 -9.25 1.82 18.64
C LEU A 352 -8.14 2.11 17.64
N SER A 353 -8.49 2.30 16.38
CA SER A 353 -7.58 2.67 15.29
C SER A 353 -8.25 3.73 14.42
N GLY A 354 -7.59 4.86 14.23
CA GLY A 354 -8.13 6.01 13.50
C GLY A 354 -7.05 6.79 12.76
N LEU A 355 -7.47 7.78 11.97
CA LEU A 355 -6.59 8.56 11.09
C LEU A 355 -6.50 10.03 11.54
N GLY A 356 -6.56 10.25 12.86
CA GLY A 356 -6.53 11.58 13.45
C GLY A 356 -7.69 12.45 12.96
N ILE A 357 -7.38 13.62 12.40
CA ILE A 357 -8.40 14.54 11.87
C ILE A 357 -9.06 14.02 10.59
N LEU A 358 -8.44 13.06 9.89
CA LEU A 358 -8.96 12.56 8.62
C LEU A 358 -10.14 11.64 8.81
N ALA A 359 -10.09 10.78 9.84
CA ALA A 359 -11.11 9.78 10.07
C ALA A 359 -11.16 9.39 11.55
N PRO A 360 -12.36 9.11 12.09
CA PRO A 360 -12.53 8.81 13.51
C PRO A 360 -11.87 7.48 13.90
N ASP A 361 -11.67 7.32 15.21
CA ASP A 361 -11.29 6.04 15.79
C ASP A 361 -12.42 5.01 15.63
N VAL A 362 -12.06 3.82 15.17
CA VAL A 362 -12.94 2.65 15.09
C VAL A 362 -12.26 1.44 15.71
N LYS A 363 -13.05 0.45 16.14
CA LYS A 363 -12.45 -0.78 16.68
C LYS A 363 -11.73 -1.55 15.59
N VAL A 364 -10.60 -2.17 15.91
CA VAL A 364 -9.83 -2.97 14.95
C VAL A 364 -10.68 -4.08 14.30
N ARG A 365 -11.62 -4.71 15.03
CA ARG A 365 -12.57 -5.69 14.44
C ARG A 365 -13.30 -5.18 13.21
N GLU A 366 -13.60 -3.88 13.13
CA GLU A 366 -14.28 -3.28 11.99
C GLU A 366 -13.37 -3.26 10.75
N LEU A 367 -12.05 -3.28 10.94
CA LEU A 367 -11.07 -3.16 9.87
C LEU A 367 -10.62 -4.52 9.31
N MET A 368 -10.98 -5.62 9.97
CA MET A 368 -10.48 -6.95 9.62
C MET A 368 -11.09 -7.53 8.35
N ASN A 369 -12.29 -7.11 7.96
CA ASN A 369 -13.07 -7.73 6.89
C ASN A 369 -13.32 -6.75 5.73
N SER A 370 -12.84 -7.07 4.53
CA SER A 370 -13.09 -6.24 3.33
C SER A 370 -14.51 -6.36 2.76
N MET A 371 -15.27 -7.36 3.21
CA MET A 371 -16.63 -7.67 2.79
C MET A 371 -17.60 -7.40 3.94
N GLY A 372 -17.92 -6.14 4.23
CA GLY A 372 -18.86 -5.73 5.28
C GLY A 372 -18.23 -5.08 6.52
N GLY A 373 -16.90 -5.00 6.60
CA GLY A 373 -16.22 -4.25 7.66
C GLY A 373 -16.56 -2.76 7.67
N LEU A 374 -16.18 -2.07 8.74
CA LEU A 374 -16.42 -0.66 8.96
C LEU A 374 -17.90 -0.31 8.86
N GLY A 375 -18.75 -1.10 9.53
CA GLY A 375 -20.20 -0.97 9.45
C GLY A 375 -20.76 -1.07 8.02
N GLY A 376 -20.22 -1.97 7.19
CA GLY A 376 -20.65 -2.19 5.81
C GLY A 376 -19.98 -1.27 4.77
N LYS A 377 -19.14 -0.33 5.19
CA LYS A 377 -18.46 0.60 4.26
C LYS A 377 -17.33 -0.06 3.46
N PHE A 378 -16.69 -1.08 4.03
CA PHE A 378 -15.78 -1.92 3.27
C PHE A 378 -16.62 -2.89 2.44
N CYS A 379 -16.55 -2.75 1.13
CA CYS A 379 -17.10 -3.73 0.20
C CYS A 379 -16.24 -3.80 -1.06
N PHE A 380 -15.12 -4.52 -0.94
CA PHE A 380 -14.15 -4.65 -2.02
C PHE A 380 -13.43 -6.00 -2.03
N ILE A 381 -13.06 -6.41 -3.25
CA ILE A 381 -12.23 -7.58 -3.55
C ILE A 381 -11.05 -7.17 -4.46
N TYR A 382 -10.10 -8.08 -4.65
CA TYR A 382 -8.98 -7.93 -5.57
C TYR A 382 -9.13 -8.86 -6.77
N ALA A 383 -8.86 -8.34 -7.97
CA ALA A 383 -8.81 -9.12 -9.21
C ALA A 383 -7.40 -9.12 -9.79
#